data_AF-A0A7X6MBW6-F1
#
_entry.id   AF-A0A7X6MBW6-F1
#
_cell.length_a   1.000
_cell.length_b   1.000
_cell.length_c   1.000
_cell.angle_alpha   90.00
_cell.angle_beta   90.00
_cell.angle_gamma   90.00
#
_symmetry.space_group_name_H-M   'P 1'
#
loop_
_entity.id
_entity.type
_entity.pdbx_description
1 polymer ?
#
loop_
_entity_poly.entity_id
_entity_poly.type
_entity_poly.pdbx_seq_one_letter_code
_entity_poly.pdbx_strand_id
1 'polypeptide(L)'
;MAEYEFVFVVDGFDLDDHDTVQALSESFDALVSSWHGSLRLSVAALGPDAVTAARSLVERVHVTVPGVRIVRLDRELVGVSDIAEITGRSRQNVDQWVRGQRHDGVPFPAPEAAVGRSLVWLWSEVNAWLRGIGLDDGQLRPTRTEMSEIDWLLQTSRKVELALVRHANSPDARRVARLLAAHARTTREFIHYLVKNPRVRDARGRYTVLVCSPRDEAVDVFRRLEAFEHPVVLATVTNRIHALVMVDGEGERGDATELVPGMTVRDWLGMIALSPESEFTVASEGASTKTAPITARSPMDLVGA
;
A
#
# COMPACT_ATOMS: atom_id res chain seq x y z
N MET A 1 -18.17 23.30 -1.73
CA MET A 1 -17.39 22.15 -1.25
C MET A 1 -17.01 22.44 0.17
N ALA A 2 -17.06 21.43 1.04
CA ALA A 2 -16.68 21.54 2.43
C ALA A 2 -15.20 21.16 2.59
N GLU A 3 -14.53 21.77 3.55
CA GLU A 3 -13.15 21.44 3.93
C GLU A 3 -13.20 20.53 5.14
N TYR A 4 -12.55 19.37 5.05
CA TYR A 4 -12.50 18.37 6.10
C TYR A 4 -11.08 18.22 6.62
N GLU A 5 -10.94 18.17 7.93
CA GLU A 5 -9.69 17.90 8.62
C GLU A 5 -9.47 16.40 8.77
N PHE A 6 -8.26 15.96 8.44
CA PHE A 6 -7.84 14.59 8.61
C PHE A 6 -6.52 14.54 9.37
N VAL A 7 -6.42 13.55 10.26
CA VAL A 7 -5.15 13.11 10.80
C VAL A 7 -4.96 11.67 10.34
N PHE A 8 -3.94 11.41 9.53
CA PHE A 8 -3.60 10.07 9.10
C PHE A 8 -2.38 9.57 9.85
N VAL A 9 -2.36 8.28 10.18
CA VAL A 9 -1.11 7.60 10.54
C VAL A 9 -0.39 7.25 9.25
N VAL A 10 0.86 7.66 9.15
CA VAL A 10 1.69 7.49 7.95
C VAL A 10 3.00 6.77 8.27
N ASP A 11 3.61 6.20 7.24
CA ASP A 11 4.93 5.58 7.30
C ASP A 11 5.64 5.65 5.93
N GLY A 12 6.78 4.97 5.80
CA GLY A 12 7.57 4.92 4.58
C GLY A 12 8.62 6.02 4.47
N PHE A 13 8.72 6.88 5.49
CA PHE A 13 9.72 7.93 5.65
C PHE A 13 9.89 8.24 7.15
N ASP A 14 10.91 9.03 7.48
CA ASP A 14 11.20 9.52 8.84
C ASP A 14 11.11 11.06 8.90
N LEU A 15 11.00 11.66 10.09
CA LEU A 15 10.97 13.13 10.24
C LEU A 15 12.23 13.84 9.72
N ASP A 16 13.35 13.11 9.67
CA ASP A 16 14.62 13.61 9.15
C ASP A 16 14.70 13.55 7.61
N ASP A 17 13.71 12.94 6.94
CA ASP A 17 13.53 13.04 5.49
C ASP A 17 12.91 14.40 5.14
N HIS A 18 13.77 15.42 5.15
CA HIS A 18 13.37 16.81 4.93
C HIS A 18 12.73 17.03 3.56
N ASP A 19 13.15 16.30 2.52
CA ASP A 19 12.59 16.43 1.17
C ASP A 19 11.14 15.95 1.15
N THR A 20 10.86 14.79 1.75
CA THR A 20 9.49 14.25 1.88
C THR A 20 8.60 15.17 2.73
N VAL A 21 9.11 15.63 3.89
CA VAL A 21 8.35 16.52 4.79
C VAL A 21 8.04 17.85 4.11
N GLN A 22 9.01 18.44 3.40
CA GLN A 22 8.82 19.68 2.65
C GLN A 22 7.81 19.51 1.51
N ALA A 23 7.90 18.42 0.74
CA ALA A 23 6.95 18.14 -0.34
C ALA A 23 5.50 18.00 0.16
N LEU A 24 5.31 17.36 1.32
CA LEU A 24 4.01 17.25 1.98
C LEU A 24 3.46 18.60 2.43
N SER A 25 4.31 19.44 3.03
CA SER A 25 3.92 20.78 3.48
C SER A 25 3.59 21.71 2.30
N GLU A 26 4.45 21.79 1.28
CA GLU A 26 4.26 22.69 0.15
C GLU A 26 3.08 22.30 -0.75
N SER A 27 2.85 21.00 -0.93
CA SER A 27 1.83 20.52 -1.87
C SER A 27 0.44 20.38 -1.25
N PHE A 28 0.35 20.22 0.07
CA PHE A 28 -0.90 19.89 0.76
C PHE A 28 -1.19 20.76 1.98
N ASP A 29 -0.33 21.73 2.31
CA ASP A 29 -0.39 22.47 3.58
C ASP A 29 -0.46 21.53 4.80
N ALA A 30 0.22 20.38 4.69
CA ALA A 30 0.14 19.32 5.66
C ALA A 30 1.24 19.46 6.73
N LEU A 31 0.89 19.13 7.97
CA LEU A 31 1.82 19.06 9.09
C LEU A 31 2.17 17.61 9.40
N VAL A 32 3.46 17.28 9.39
CA VAL A 32 3.96 15.98 9.85
C VAL A 32 4.37 16.11 11.32
N SER A 33 3.89 15.19 12.16
CA SER A 33 4.25 15.11 13.57
C SER A 33 4.57 13.66 13.97
N SER A 34 5.29 13.47 15.07
CA SER A 34 5.55 12.14 15.64
C SER A 34 4.94 12.04 17.04
N TRP A 35 4.27 10.93 17.30
CA TRP A 35 3.69 10.60 18.58
C TRP A 35 4.05 9.18 18.98
N HIS A 36 4.87 9.04 20.02
CA HIS A 36 5.41 7.75 20.48
C HIS A 36 6.00 6.90 19.32
N GLY A 37 6.71 7.53 18.38
CA GLY A 37 7.33 6.87 17.23
C GLY A 37 6.38 6.56 16.07
N SER A 38 5.10 6.92 16.17
CA SER A 38 4.16 6.86 15.03
C SER A 38 4.07 8.23 14.36
N LEU A 39 4.32 8.29 13.05
CA LEU A 39 4.15 9.53 12.29
C LEU A 39 2.67 9.78 12.00
N ARG A 40 2.30 11.06 12.07
CA ARG A 40 0.97 11.57 11.78
C ARG A 40 1.06 12.69 10.76
N LEU A 41 0.15 12.66 9.80
CA LEU A 41 -0.06 13.69 8.80
C LEU A 41 -1.39 14.38 9.08
N SER A 42 -1.33 15.62 9.58
CA SER A 42 -2.50 16.48 9.74
C SER A 42 -2.68 17.31 8.49
N VAL A 43 -3.87 17.26 7.87
CA VAL A 43 -4.11 17.87 6.56
C VAL A 43 -5.59 18.11 6.33
N ALA A 44 -5.90 19.26 5.73
CA ALA A 44 -7.24 19.59 5.27
C ALA A 44 -7.45 19.18 3.81
N ALA A 45 -8.64 18.70 3.47
CA ALA A 45 -9.01 18.45 2.08
C ALA A 45 -10.45 18.84 1.74
N LEU A 46 -10.61 19.43 0.57
CA LEU A 46 -11.90 19.83 0.02
C LEU A 46 -12.61 18.65 -0.65
N GLY A 47 -13.90 18.51 -0.37
CA GLY A 47 -14.76 17.53 -1.05
C GLY A 47 -16.25 17.84 -0.93
N PRO A 48 -17.08 17.09 -1.69
CA PRO A 48 -18.52 17.07 -1.47
C PRO A 48 -18.90 16.34 -0.16
N ASP A 49 -18.07 15.40 0.26
CA ASP A 49 -18.17 14.62 1.50
C ASP A 49 -16.75 14.22 1.97
N ALA A 50 -16.63 13.73 3.20
CA ALA A 50 -15.33 13.42 3.80
C ALA A 50 -14.62 12.25 3.10
N VAL A 51 -15.37 11.26 2.61
CA VAL A 51 -14.82 10.06 1.96
C VAL A 51 -14.23 10.42 0.59
N THR A 52 -14.92 11.25 -0.18
CA THR A 52 -14.48 11.77 -1.48
C THR A 52 -13.28 12.71 -1.32
N ALA A 53 -13.28 13.56 -0.29
CA ALA A 53 -12.13 14.41 0.06
C ALA A 53 -10.89 13.56 0.38
N ALA A 54 -11.03 12.58 1.28
CA ALA A 54 -9.95 11.67 1.66
C ALA A 54 -9.42 10.87 0.47
N ARG A 55 -10.30 10.31 -0.38
CA ARG A 55 -9.89 9.58 -1.59
C ARG A 55 -9.03 10.44 -2.50
N SER A 56 -9.50 11.65 -2.81
CA SER A 56 -8.80 12.57 -3.69
C SER A 56 -7.44 12.97 -3.11
N LEU A 57 -7.39 13.23 -1.80
CA LEU A 57 -6.16 13.54 -1.09
C LEU A 57 -5.16 12.38 -1.16
N VAL A 58 -5.58 11.16 -0.81
CA VAL A 58 -4.73 9.95 -0.82
C VAL A 58 -4.13 9.71 -2.21
N GLU A 59 -4.93 9.85 -3.27
CA GLU A 59 -4.45 9.70 -4.64
C GLU A 59 -3.39 10.76 -4.99
N ARG A 60 -3.60 12.03 -4.61
CA ARG A 60 -2.61 13.09 -4.86
C ARG A 60 -1.33 12.91 -4.06
N VAL A 61 -1.43 12.55 -2.77
CA VAL A 61 -0.25 12.27 -1.92
C VAL A 61 0.57 11.14 -2.52
N HIS A 62 -0.08 10.06 -2.97
CA HIS A 62 0.61 8.94 -3.59
C HIS A 62 1.38 9.33 -4.87
N VAL A 63 0.81 10.20 -5.70
CA VAL A 63 1.46 10.68 -6.93
C VAL A 63 2.61 11.64 -6.62
N THR A 64 2.43 12.51 -5.63
CA THR A 64 3.38 13.60 -5.32
C THR A 64 4.55 13.10 -4.50
N VAL A 65 4.31 12.19 -3.56
CA VAL A 65 5.33 11.66 -2.64
C VAL A 65 5.18 10.13 -2.52
N PRO A 66 5.62 9.36 -3.53
CA PRO A 66 5.34 7.91 -3.62
C PRO A 66 5.91 7.05 -2.49
N GLY A 67 6.89 7.56 -1.74
CA GLY A 67 7.46 6.92 -0.56
C GLY A 67 6.52 6.94 0.65
N VAL A 68 5.62 7.92 0.73
CA VAL A 68 4.69 8.07 1.85
C VAL A 68 3.57 7.03 1.74
N ARG A 69 3.40 6.25 2.80
CA ARG A 69 2.30 5.30 2.94
C ARG A 69 1.32 5.80 3.99
N ILE A 70 0.08 6.05 3.56
CA ILE A 70 -1.05 6.36 4.44
C ILE A 70 -1.62 5.04 4.96
N VAL A 71 -1.51 4.80 6.27
CA VAL A 71 -1.80 3.50 6.90
C VAL A 71 -3.26 3.38 7.29
N ARG A 72 -3.76 4.38 8.02
CA ARG A 72 -5.12 4.45 8.57
C ARG A 72 -5.45 5.89 8.94
N LEU A 73 -6.72 6.17 9.15
CA LEU A 73 -7.12 7.40 9.83
C LEU A 73 -6.78 7.30 11.33
N ASP A 74 -6.34 8.40 11.93
CA ASP A 74 -6.31 8.57 13.38
C ASP A 74 -7.70 9.01 13.82
N ARG A 75 -8.27 8.29 14.81
CA ARG A 75 -9.64 8.51 15.28
C ARG A 75 -9.72 9.55 16.41
N GLU A 76 -8.62 10.25 16.69
CA GLU A 76 -8.54 11.38 17.64
C GLU A 76 -9.30 11.10 18.95
N LEU A 77 -8.84 10.10 19.69
CA LEU A 77 -9.45 9.74 20.98
C LEU A 77 -9.06 10.76 22.05
N VAL A 78 -10.06 11.31 22.72
CA VAL A 78 -9.91 12.30 23.79
C VAL A 78 -10.49 11.80 25.10
N GLY A 79 -9.85 12.13 26.21
CA GLY A 79 -10.40 12.01 27.56
C GLY A 79 -10.92 13.34 28.10
N VAL A 80 -11.42 13.31 29.34
CA VAL A 80 -11.91 14.50 30.06
C VAL A 80 -10.87 15.61 30.14
N SER A 81 -9.60 15.24 30.36
CA SER A 81 -8.49 16.20 30.42
C SER A 81 -8.25 16.91 29.10
N ASP A 82 -8.25 16.17 28.00
CA ASP A 82 -7.98 16.71 26.66
C ASP A 82 -9.12 17.64 26.24
N ILE A 83 -10.38 17.22 26.48
CA ILE A 83 -11.57 18.06 26.20
C ILE A 83 -11.51 19.36 27.02
N ALA A 84 -11.13 19.28 28.29
CA ALA A 84 -11.00 20.44 29.16
C ALA A 84 -9.93 21.42 28.63
N GLU A 85 -8.78 20.89 28.20
CA GLU A 85 -7.70 21.68 27.61
C GLU A 85 -8.13 22.34 26.30
N ILE A 86 -8.67 21.57 25.35
CA ILE A 86 -9.10 22.06 24.03
C ILE A 86 -10.19 23.14 24.17
N THR A 87 -11.14 22.95 25.08
CA THR A 87 -12.27 23.90 25.27
C THR A 87 -11.97 25.05 26.24
N GLY A 88 -10.79 25.06 26.87
CA GLY A 88 -10.46 26.03 27.93
C GLY A 88 -11.37 25.94 29.16
N ARG A 89 -11.95 24.78 29.43
CA ARG A 89 -12.85 24.53 30.58
C ARG A 89 -12.15 23.72 31.67
N SER A 90 -12.73 23.69 32.86
CA SER A 90 -12.24 22.82 33.93
C SER A 90 -12.65 21.37 33.68
N ARG A 91 -11.83 20.41 34.15
CA ARG A 91 -12.20 18.98 34.15
C ARG A 91 -13.55 18.72 34.83
N GLN A 92 -13.85 19.45 35.91
CA GLN A 92 -15.13 19.37 36.59
C GLN A 92 -16.32 19.77 35.70
N ASN A 93 -16.16 20.78 34.85
CA ASN A 93 -17.20 21.16 33.89
C ASN A 93 -17.44 20.04 32.87
N VAL A 94 -16.36 19.44 32.34
CA VAL A 94 -16.47 18.32 31.39
C VAL A 94 -17.12 17.10 32.04
N ASP A 95 -16.73 16.77 33.28
CA ASP A 95 -17.37 15.71 34.07
C ASP A 95 -18.88 15.94 34.26
N GLN A 96 -19.31 17.19 34.43
CA GLN A 96 -20.73 17.53 34.53
C GLN A 96 -21.46 17.32 33.20
N TRP A 97 -20.82 17.60 32.06
CA TRP A 97 -21.37 17.28 30.74
C TRP A 97 -21.53 15.77 30.57
N VAL A 98 -20.48 15.00 30.85
CA VAL A 98 -20.47 13.53 30.76
C VAL A 98 -21.56 12.90 31.63
N ARG A 99 -21.82 13.46 32.83
CA ARG A 99 -22.86 12.98 33.75
C ARG A 99 -24.28 13.51 33.43
N GLY A 100 -24.44 14.33 32.38
CA GLY A 100 -25.72 14.95 32.03
C GLY A 100 -26.25 15.93 33.10
N GLN A 101 -25.36 16.50 33.93
CA GLN A 101 -25.74 17.42 35.01
C GLN A 101 -25.90 18.87 34.52
N ARG A 102 -25.45 19.16 33.29
CA ARG A 102 -25.66 20.43 32.59
C ARG A 102 -26.20 20.13 31.20
N HIS A 103 -27.34 20.76 30.87
CA HIS A 103 -28.10 20.73 29.61
C HIS A 103 -29.22 19.68 29.50
N ASP A 104 -30.45 20.20 29.42
CA ASP A 104 -31.70 19.47 29.22
C ASP A 104 -31.94 19.34 27.70
N GLY A 105 -31.31 18.36 27.05
CA GLY A 105 -31.48 18.19 25.61
C GLY A 105 -30.74 16.99 25.05
N VAL A 106 -29.61 17.25 24.40
CA VAL A 106 -28.81 16.19 23.76
C VAL A 106 -27.80 15.64 24.78
N PRO A 107 -27.84 14.32 25.08
CA PRO A 107 -26.87 13.73 25.99
C PRO A 107 -25.45 13.83 25.42
N PHE A 108 -24.47 13.93 26.31
CA PHE A 108 -23.06 13.83 25.91
C PHE A 108 -22.81 12.49 25.20
N PRO A 109 -21.93 12.44 24.17
CA PRO A 109 -21.68 11.21 23.43
C PRO A 109 -21.30 10.03 24.31
N ALA A 110 -21.69 8.82 23.88
CA ALA A 110 -21.24 7.60 24.51
C ALA A 110 -19.71 7.47 24.36
N PRO A 111 -19.01 6.92 25.37
CA PRO A 111 -17.57 6.68 25.27
C PRO A 111 -17.28 5.65 24.16
N GLU A 112 -16.20 5.89 23.42
CA GLU A 112 -15.69 4.96 22.41
C GLU A 112 -15.08 3.72 23.07
N ALA A 113 -14.33 3.94 24.15
CA ALA A 113 -13.65 2.87 24.87
C ALA A 113 -13.36 3.27 26.33
N ALA A 114 -12.95 2.26 27.10
CA ALA A 114 -12.33 2.44 28.40
C ALA A 114 -10.84 2.10 28.32
N VAL A 115 -9.99 3.01 28.78
CA VAL A 115 -8.54 2.81 28.93
C VAL A 115 -8.26 2.71 30.43
N GLY A 116 -8.19 1.47 30.92
CA GLY A 116 -8.12 1.20 32.37
C GLY A 116 -9.39 1.67 33.07
N ARG A 117 -9.29 2.72 33.89
CA ARG A 117 -10.43 3.33 34.61
C ARG A 117 -10.94 4.61 33.95
N SER A 118 -10.28 5.07 32.90
CA SER A 118 -10.64 6.30 32.21
C SER A 118 -11.45 5.98 30.96
N LEU A 119 -12.45 6.81 30.66
CA LEU A 119 -13.21 6.73 29.41
C LEU A 119 -12.57 7.65 28.38
N VAL A 120 -12.68 7.26 27.11
CA VAL A 120 -12.26 8.06 25.96
C VAL A 120 -13.38 8.15 24.94
N TRP A 121 -13.42 9.25 24.19
CA TRP A 121 -14.43 9.57 23.19
C TRP A 121 -13.78 9.91 21.86
N LEU A 122 -14.52 9.76 20.77
CA LEU A 122 -14.11 10.32 19.47
C LEU A 122 -14.24 11.84 19.53
N TRP A 123 -13.15 12.57 19.23
CA TRP A 123 -13.21 14.03 19.21
C TRP A 123 -14.27 14.55 18.23
N SER A 124 -14.46 13.91 17.08
CA SER A 124 -15.48 14.35 16.11
C SER A 124 -16.91 14.32 16.67
N GLU A 125 -17.25 13.32 17.50
CA GLU A 125 -18.57 13.21 18.15
C GLU A 125 -18.71 14.22 19.30
N VAL A 126 -17.64 14.42 20.08
CA VAL A 126 -17.60 15.44 21.14
C VAL A 126 -17.73 16.84 20.55
N ASN A 127 -16.98 17.15 19.50
CA ASN A 127 -17.00 18.44 18.82
C ASN A 127 -18.37 18.72 18.19
N ALA A 128 -19.01 17.70 17.59
CA ALA A 128 -20.38 17.82 17.10
C ALA A 128 -21.39 18.13 18.23
N TRP A 129 -21.22 17.54 19.42
CA TRP A 129 -22.03 17.87 20.60
C TRP A 129 -21.73 19.29 21.12
N LEU A 130 -20.45 19.68 21.20
CA LEU A 130 -20.00 21.00 21.63
C LEU A 130 -20.55 22.13 20.75
N ARG A 131 -20.76 21.86 19.46
CA ARG A 131 -21.42 22.81 18.54
C ARG A 131 -22.81 23.21 19.00
N GLY A 132 -23.56 22.27 19.59
CA GLY A 132 -24.89 22.54 20.15
C GLY A 132 -24.88 23.54 21.32
N ILE A 133 -23.73 23.75 21.95
CA ILE A 133 -23.52 24.71 23.04
C ILE A 133 -22.53 25.83 22.68
N GLY A 134 -22.15 25.94 21.39
CA GLY A 134 -21.28 27.00 20.88
C GLY A 134 -19.83 26.92 21.35
N LEU A 135 -19.31 25.71 21.59
CA LEU A 135 -17.93 25.46 22.05
C LEU A 135 -17.13 24.56 21.10
N ASP A 136 -17.57 24.33 19.87
CA ASP A 136 -16.81 23.56 18.88
C ASP A 136 -15.66 24.36 18.28
N ASP A 137 -14.73 23.65 17.63
CA ASP A 137 -13.59 24.23 16.92
C ASP A 137 -13.90 24.72 15.49
N GLY A 138 -15.16 24.58 15.04
CA GLY A 138 -15.62 24.99 13.70
C GLY A 138 -15.11 24.11 12.56
N GLN A 139 -14.28 23.11 12.83
CA GLN A 139 -13.73 22.21 11.81
C GLN A 139 -14.68 21.06 11.51
N LEU A 140 -14.73 20.66 10.24
CA LEU A 140 -15.47 19.47 9.82
C LEU A 140 -14.53 18.27 9.86
N ARG A 141 -14.99 17.19 10.47
CA ARG A 141 -14.28 15.92 10.55
C ARG A 141 -15.18 14.80 10.03
N PRO A 142 -14.61 13.69 9.57
CA PRO A 142 -15.41 12.53 9.16
C PRO A 142 -16.29 12.03 10.30
N THR A 143 -17.52 11.64 9.98
CA THR A 143 -18.37 10.88 10.89
C THR A 143 -17.80 9.48 11.12
N ARG A 144 -18.24 8.79 12.18
CA ARG A 144 -17.81 7.41 12.50
C ARG A 144 -17.95 6.44 11.31
N THR A 145 -19.04 6.55 10.56
CA THR A 145 -19.29 5.74 9.36
C THR A 145 -18.27 6.07 8.27
N GLU A 146 -18.09 7.35 7.97
CA GLU A 146 -17.11 7.81 6.98
C GLU A 146 -15.67 7.45 7.37
N MET A 147 -15.29 7.55 8.65
CA MET A 147 -13.97 7.08 9.12
C MET A 147 -13.74 5.61 8.77
N SER A 148 -14.76 4.77 8.95
CA SER A 148 -14.66 3.34 8.68
C SER A 148 -14.60 3.07 7.17
N GLU A 149 -15.33 3.85 6.36
CA GLU A 149 -15.23 3.81 4.90
C GLU A 149 -13.85 4.28 4.40
N ILE A 150 -13.28 5.32 5.02
CA ILE A 150 -11.92 5.81 4.73
C ILE A 150 -10.88 4.78 5.12
N ASP A 151 -10.96 4.16 6.31
CA ASP A 151 -10.04 3.09 6.70
C ASP A 151 -10.15 1.90 5.72
N TRP A 152 -11.37 1.53 5.31
CA TRP A 152 -11.57 0.50 4.29
C TRP A 152 -10.97 0.91 2.94
N LEU A 153 -11.17 2.15 2.52
CA LEU A 153 -10.56 2.75 1.33
C LEU A 153 -9.04 2.62 1.42
N LEU A 154 -8.39 3.03 2.51
CA LEU A 154 -6.94 2.98 2.65
C LEU A 154 -6.39 1.54 2.56
N GLN A 155 -7.13 0.57 3.10
CA GLN A 155 -6.76 -0.84 3.02
C GLN A 155 -6.99 -1.47 1.65
N THR A 156 -7.93 -0.95 0.85
CA THR A 156 -8.31 -1.51 -0.46
C THR A 156 -7.78 -0.73 -1.66
N SER A 157 -7.44 0.54 -1.47
CA SER A 157 -7.07 1.49 -2.53
C SER A 157 -5.57 1.52 -2.78
N ARG A 158 -4.82 0.50 -2.35
CA ARG A 158 -3.42 0.32 -2.78
C ARG A 158 -3.42 0.12 -4.30
N LYS A 159 -3.34 1.22 -5.05
CA LYS A 159 -3.13 1.21 -6.50
C LYS A 159 -1.73 0.67 -6.74
N VAL A 160 -1.65 -0.64 -6.94
CA VAL A 160 -0.47 -1.25 -7.54
C VAL A 160 -0.54 -0.90 -9.03
N GLU A 161 0.27 0.06 -9.45
CA GLU A 161 0.48 0.27 -10.88
C GLU A 161 1.34 -0.85 -11.43
N LEU A 162 0.77 -1.62 -12.36
CA LEU A 162 1.44 -2.75 -13.00
C LEU A 162 1.99 -2.35 -14.36
N ALA A 163 3.28 -2.52 -14.55
CA ALA A 163 3.88 -2.58 -15.87
C ALA A 163 3.85 -4.03 -16.37
N LEU A 164 2.72 -4.43 -16.98
CA LEU A 164 2.59 -5.76 -17.59
C LEU A 164 3.36 -5.80 -18.92
N VAL A 165 4.56 -6.35 -18.90
CA VAL A 165 5.39 -6.55 -20.09
C VAL A 165 5.14 -7.95 -20.62
N ARG A 166 4.73 -8.09 -21.88
CA ARG A 166 4.50 -9.41 -22.48
C ARG A 166 5.79 -9.88 -23.14
N HIS A 167 6.19 -11.12 -22.89
CA HIS A 167 7.35 -11.73 -23.56
C HIS A 167 7.12 -11.80 -25.08
N ALA A 168 6.01 -12.41 -25.50
CA ALA A 168 5.59 -12.49 -26.89
C ALA A 168 4.23 -11.80 -27.11
N ASN A 169 3.94 -11.37 -28.34
CA ASN A 169 2.61 -10.85 -28.70
C ASN A 169 1.58 -11.97 -29.00
N SER A 170 1.78 -13.16 -28.42
CA SER A 170 0.94 -14.32 -28.64
C SER A 170 -0.48 -14.12 -28.04
N PRO A 171 -1.52 -14.80 -28.58
CA PRO A 171 -2.85 -14.81 -27.98
C PRO A 171 -2.83 -15.28 -26.52
N ASP A 172 -1.97 -16.25 -26.21
CA ASP A 172 -1.79 -16.79 -24.87
C ASP A 172 -1.23 -15.73 -23.91
N ALA A 173 -0.12 -15.07 -24.26
CA ALA A 173 0.45 -14.01 -23.43
C ALA A 173 -0.53 -12.84 -23.21
N ARG A 174 -1.36 -12.50 -24.22
CA ARG A 174 -2.45 -11.51 -24.07
C ARG A 174 -3.57 -11.98 -23.14
N ARG A 175 -3.90 -13.27 -23.13
CA ARG A 175 -4.88 -13.84 -22.21
C ARG A 175 -4.33 -13.81 -20.78
N VAL A 176 -3.11 -14.28 -20.57
CA VAL A 176 -2.44 -14.27 -19.26
C VAL A 176 -2.34 -12.85 -18.70
N ALA A 177 -1.91 -11.88 -19.50
CA ALA A 177 -1.80 -10.48 -19.06
C ALA A 177 -3.16 -9.91 -18.62
N ARG A 178 -4.25 -10.23 -19.35
CA ARG A 178 -5.60 -9.82 -18.96
C ARG A 178 -6.06 -10.47 -17.66
N LEU A 179 -5.79 -11.76 -17.47
CA LEU A 179 -6.12 -12.47 -16.24
C LEU A 179 -5.36 -11.88 -15.05
N LEU A 180 -4.06 -11.63 -15.18
CA LEU A 180 -3.26 -10.99 -14.14
C LEU A 180 -3.73 -9.56 -13.83
N ALA A 181 -4.05 -8.76 -14.86
CA ALA A 181 -4.59 -7.43 -14.67
C ALA A 181 -5.93 -7.43 -13.92
N ALA A 182 -6.81 -8.37 -14.24
CA ALA A 182 -8.08 -8.54 -13.54
C ALA A 182 -7.85 -8.99 -12.09
N HIS A 183 -6.99 -9.99 -11.90
CA HIS A 183 -6.69 -10.57 -10.60
C HIS A 183 -6.00 -9.57 -9.66
N ALA A 184 -5.10 -8.74 -10.17
CA ALA A 184 -4.49 -7.67 -9.39
C ALA A 184 -5.49 -6.60 -8.92
N ARG A 185 -6.67 -6.49 -9.54
CA ARG A 185 -7.75 -5.61 -9.08
C ARG A 185 -8.65 -6.28 -8.05
N THR A 186 -8.81 -7.61 -8.14
CA THR A 186 -9.81 -8.35 -7.35
C THR A 186 -9.21 -9.11 -6.17
N THR A 187 -7.92 -9.46 -6.23
CA THR A 187 -7.28 -10.41 -5.32
C THR A 187 -6.16 -9.75 -4.54
N ARG A 188 -6.30 -9.72 -3.20
CA ARG A 188 -5.37 -9.04 -2.30
C ARG A 188 -4.03 -9.75 -2.20
N GLU A 189 -3.97 -11.07 -2.39
CA GLU A 189 -2.73 -11.85 -2.28
C GLU A 189 -1.69 -11.42 -3.33
N PHE A 190 -2.08 -11.21 -4.59
CA PHE A 190 -1.18 -10.76 -5.65
C PHE A 190 -0.62 -9.36 -5.36
N ILE A 191 -1.47 -8.45 -4.90
CA ILE A 191 -1.06 -7.10 -4.47
C ILE A 191 -0.08 -7.18 -3.29
N HIS A 192 -0.41 -7.96 -2.27
CA HIS A 192 0.42 -8.13 -1.08
C HIS A 192 1.79 -8.72 -1.42
N TYR A 193 1.82 -9.70 -2.32
CA TYR A 193 3.03 -10.27 -2.86
C TYR A 193 3.92 -9.22 -3.53
N LEU A 194 3.34 -8.36 -4.39
CA LEU A 194 4.09 -7.29 -5.03
C LEU A 194 4.62 -6.28 -4.01
N VAL A 195 3.79 -5.85 -3.06
CA VAL A 195 4.20 -4.89 -2.01
C VAL A 195 5.33 -5.44 -1.14
N LYS A 196 5.38 -6.75 -0.87
CA LYS A 196 6.48 -7.39 -0.15
C LYS A 196 7.79 -7.44 -0.93
N ASN A 197 7.77 -7.19 -2.23
CA ASN A 197 8.94 -7.24 -3.10
C ASN A 197 9.16 -5.88 -3.81
N PRO A 198 9.49 -4.80 -3.06
CA PRO A 198 9.59 -3.45 -3.61
C PRO A 198 10.71 -3.28 -4.64
N ARG A 199 11.70 -4.19 -4.65
CA ARG A 199 12.81 -4.23 -5.63
C ARG A 199 12.35 -4.42 -7.07
N VAL A 200 11.09 -4.82 -7.29
CA VAL A 200 10.51 -5.05 -8.62
C VAL A 200 9.96 -3.76 -9.27
N ARG A 201 10.01 -2.64 -8.56
CA ARG A 201 9.52 -1.37 -9.10
C ARG A 201 10.49 -0.83 -10.16
N ASP A 202 9.93 -0.39 -11.28
CA ASP A 202 10.67 0.38 -12.28
C ASP A 202 10.97 1.80 -11.77
N ALA A 203 11.75 2.57 -12.52
CA ALA A 203 12.09 3.96 -12.20
C ALA A 203 10.86 4.89 -12.08
N ARG A 204 9.67 4.45 -12.51
CA ARG A 204 8.40 5.17 -12.39
C ARG A 204 7.55 4.66 -11.21
N GLY A 205 8.09 3.76 -10.38
CA GLY A 205 7.40 3.20 -9.22
C GLY A 205 6.40 2.09 -9.53
N ARG A 206 6.30 1.64 -10.79
CA ARG A 206 5.37 0.59 -11.21
C ARG A 206 5.99 -0.78 -11.01
N TYR A 207 5.21 -1.75 -10.56
CA TYR A 207 5.70 -3.12 -10.44
C TYR A 207 5.78 -3.78 -11.81
N THR A 208 6.98 -4.20 -12.18
CA THR A 208 7.21 -4.82 -13.49
C THR A 208 6.93 -6.32 -13.43
N VAL A 209 5.97 -6.74 -14.25
CA VAL A 209 5.58 -8.15 -14.36
C VAL A 209 5.81 -8.60 -15.80
N LEU A 210 6.79 -9.48 -16.01
CA LEU A 210 7.02 -10.15 -17.27
C LEU A 210 6.03 -11.32 -17.41
N VAL A 211 5.09 -11.16 -18.33
CA VAL A 211 4.04 -12.13 -18.62
C VAL A 211 4.48 -13.03 -19.77
N CYS A 212 4.51 -14.34 -19.51
CA CYS A 212 4.83 -15.38 -20.50
C CYS A 212 3.76 -16.47 -20.55
N SER A 213 3.66 -17.13 -21.70
CA SER A 213 2.91 -18.39 -21.84
C SER A 213 3.70 -19.54 -21.24
N PRO A 214 3.06 -20.56 -20.65
CA PRO A 214 3.77 -21.77 -20.21
C PRO A 214 4.42 -22.53 -21.37
N ARG A 215 4.08 -22.20 -22.62
CA ARG A 215 4.66 -22.79 -23.84
C ARG A 215 5.76 -21.93 -24.47
N ASP A 216 6.00 -20.73 -23.96
CA ASP A 216 7.10 -19.90 -24.47
C ASP A 216 8.44 -20.60 -24.18
N GLU A 217 9.43 -20.35 -25.03
CA GLU A 217 10.77 -20.93 -24.87
C GLU A 217 11.49 -20.27 -23.69
N ALA A 218 11.99 -21.09 -22.76
CA ALA A 218 12.58 -20.62 -21.51
C ALA A 218 13.84 -19.77 -21.77
N VAL A 219 14.63 -20.13 -22.79
CA VAL A 219 15.84 -19.40 -23.21
C VAL A 219 15.49 -17.97 -23.66
N ASP A 220 14.43 -17.81 -24.44
CA ASP A 220 14.02 -16.49 -24.93
C ASP A 220 13.44 -15.62 -23.81
N VAL A 221 12.69 -16.23 -22.90
CA VAL A 221 12.20 -15.55 -21.69
C VAL A 221 13.38 -15.12 -20.81
N PHE A 222 14.37 -15.99 -20.62
CA PHE A 222 15.58 -15.70 -19.85
C PHE A 222 16.35 -14.51 -20.43
N ARG A 223 16.63 -14.52 -21.74
CA ARG A 223 17.28 -13.40 -22.44
C ARG A 223 16.48 -12.11 -22.29
N ARG A 224 15.15 -12.19 -22.20
CA ARG A 224 14.30 -11.02 -21.97
C ARG A 224 14.42 -10.48 -20.54
N LEU A 225 14.70 -11.33 -19.55
CA LEU A 225 14.92 -10.92 -18.16
C LEU A 225 16.20 -10.08 -18.02
N GLU A 226 17.26 -10.44 -18.74
CA GLU A 226 18.53 -9.67 -18.76
C GLU A 226 18.39 -8.23 -19.28
N ALA A 227 17.35 -7.96 -20.06
CA ALA A 227 17.10 -6.62 -20.59
C ALA A 227 16.53 -5.66 -19.53
N PHE A 228 16.17 -6.14 -18.34
CA PHE A 228 15.68 -5.31 -17.25
C PHE A 228 16.81 -4.93 -16.30
N GLU A 229 16.89 -3.65 -15.95
CA GLU A 229 17.91 -3.12 -15.03
C GLU A 229 17.59 -3.37 -13.55
N HIS A 230 16.47 -4.03 -13.26
CA HIS A 230 15.99 -4.32 -11.91
C HIS A 230 15.30 -5.69 -11.88
N PRO A 231 15.17 -6.32 -10.71
CA PRO A 231 14.38 -7.53 -10.54
C PRO A 231 12.97 -7.40 -11.13
N VAL A 232 12.42 -8.48 -11.68
CA VAL A 232 11.07 -8.48 -12.26
C VAL A 232 10.27 -9.69 -11.77
N VAL A 233 8.95 -9.56 -11.71
CA VAL A 233 8.10 -10.73 -11.47
C VAL A 233 7.90 -11.45 -12.80
N LEU A 234 8.39 -12.70 -12.91
CA LEU A 234 7.96 -13.59 -13.97
C LEU A 234 6.62 -14.19 -13.58
N ALA A 235 5.59 -13.98 -14.41
CA ALA A 235 4.25 -14.50 -14.17
C ALA A 235 3.72 -15.29 -15.37
N THR A 236 3.14 -16.45 -15.09
CA THR A 236 2.43 -17.27 -16.07
C THR A 236 1.17 -17.88 -15.48
N VAL A 237 0.28 -18.37 -16.34
CA VAL A 237 -0.97 -19.03 -15.93
C VAL A 237 -1.02 -20.42 -16.55
N THR A 238 -1.18 -21.43 -15.70
CA THR A 238 -1.47 -22.81 -16.10
C THR A 238 -2.89 -23.17 -15.66
N ASN A 239 -3.05 -23.94 -14.59
CA ASN A 239 -4.28 -24.13 -13.82
C ASN A 239 -4.38 -23.19 -12.61
N ARG A 240 -3.31 -22.45 -12.34
CA ARG A 240 -3.17 -21.45 -11.30
C ARG A 240 -2.26 -20.34 -11.82
N ILE A 241 -2.28 -19.16 -11.19
CA ILE A 241 -1.26 -18.14 -11.45
C ILE A 241 0.01 -18.57 -10.73
N HIS A 242 1.11 -18.65 -11.46
CA HIS A 242 2.46 -18.79 -10.91
C HIS A 242 3.17 -17.45 -11.04
N ALA A 243 3.74 -16.95 -9.95
CA ALA A 243 4.58 -15.75 -9.96
C ALA A 243 5.86 -15.98 -9.15
N LEU A 244 6.98 -15.49 -9.67
CA LEU A 244 8.31 -15.60 -9.08
C LEU A 244 9.04 -14.27 -9.26
N VAL A 245 9.80 -13.84 -8.25
CA VAL A 245 10.72 -12.71 -8.42
C VAL A 245 12.01 -13.25 -9.02
N MET A 246 12.37 -12.75 -10.20
CA MET A 246 13.64 -13.05 -10.85
C MET A 246 14.67 -12.03 -10.40
N VAL A 247 15.73 -12.51 -9.75
CA VAL A 247 16.85 -11.70 -9.25
C VAL A 247 18.16 -12.20 -9.84
N ASP A 248 19.15 -11.33 -9.92
CA ASP A 248 20.50 -11.74 -10.27
C ASP A 248 21.04 -12.73 -9.21
N GLY A 249 21.69 -13.80 -9.67
CA GLY A 249 22.33 -14.81 -8.85
C GLY A 249 23.68 -14.34 -8.31
N GLU A 250 24.07 -14.87 -7.14
CA GLU A 250 25.32 -14.54 -6.45
C GLU A 250 26.41 -15.62 -6.66
N GLY A 251 26.04 -16.78 -7.22
CA GLY A 251 26.90 -17.95 -7.35
C GLY A 251 28.00 -17.85 -8.41
N GLU A 252 29.05 -18.66 -8.24
CA GLU A 252 30.03 -18.90 -9.30
C GLU A 252 29.34 -19.58 -10.50
N ARG A 253 29.53 -19.03 -11.70
CA ARG A 253 28.90 -19.41 -12.98
C ARG A 253 29.09 -20.89 -13.42
N GLY A 254 29.69 -21.73 -12.58
CA GLY A 254 29.92 -23.16 -12.79
C GLY A 254 28.85 -24.09 -12.21
N ASP A 255 28.06 -23.63 -11.23
CA ASP A 255 27.03 -24.45 -10.56
C ASP A 255 25.59 -24.11 -11.02
N ALA A 256 25.45 -23.10 -11.88
CA ALA A 256 24.17 -22.69 -12.44
C ALA A 256 23.67 -23.72 -13.47
N THR A 257 22.38 -24.04 -13.39
CA THR A 257 21.70 -24.95 -14.31
C THR A 257 21.46 -24.27 -15.65
N GLU A 258 21.99 -24.85 -16.73
CA GLU A 258 21.86 -24.30 -18.07
C GLU A 258 20.49 -24.63 -18.69
N LEU A 259 19.76 -23.59 -19.10
CA LEU A 259 18.54 -23.71 -19.87
C LEU A 259 18.90 -23.98 -21.34
N VAL A 260 18.39 -25.10 -21.87
CA VAL A 260 18.67 -25.54 -23.24
C VAL A 260 17.56 -25.15 -24.22
N PRO A 261 17.87 -24.93 -25.51
CA PRO A 261 16.89 -24.68 -26.55
C PRO A 261 15.79 -25.75 -26.59
N GLY A 262 14.55 -25.32 -26.83
CA GLY A 262 13.37 -26.17 -26.84
C GLY A 262 12.77 -26.47 -25.46
N MET A 263 13.41 -26.05 -24.36
CA MET A 263 12.82 -26.11 -23.02
C MET A 263 11.74 -25.04 -22.87
N THR A 264 10.56 -25.40 -22.36
CA THR A 264 9.47 -24.45 -22.17
C THR A 264 9.52 -23.79 -20.80
N VAL A 265 8.84 -22.64 -20.65
CA VAL A 265 8.62 -22.02 -19.32
C VAL A 265 8.00 -23.01 -18.33
N ARG A 266 7.10 -23.90 -18.77
CA ARG A 266 6.53 -24.93 -17.90
C ARG A 266 7.60 -25.88 -17.36
N ASP A 267 8.53 -26.32 -18.21
CA ASP A 267 9.61 -27.21 -17.80
C ASP A 267 10.54 -26.50 -16.81
N TRP A 268 10.87 -25.24 -17.10
CA TRP A 268 11.67 -24.40 -16.22
C TRP A 268 11.03 -24.20 -14.85
N LEU A 269 9.73 -23.89 -14.80
CA LEU A 269 8.98 -23.81 -13.53
C LEU A 269 8.99 -25.13 -12.77
N GLY A 270 8.93 -26.27 -13.48
CA GLY A 270 9.06 -27.59 -12.89
C GLY A 270 10.43 -27.78 -12.22
N MET A 271 11.50 -27.31 -12.85
CA MET A 271 12.85 -27.35 -12.27
C MET A 271 12.97 -26.48 -11.03
N ILE A 272 12.43 -25.25 -11.06
CA ILE A 272 12.40 -24.34 -9.90
C ILE A 272 11.63 -24.98 -8.73
N ALA A 273 10.53 -25.66 -9.02
CA ALA A 273 9.74 -26.34 -7.98
C ALA A 273 10.49 -27.52 -7.33
N LEU A 274 11.31 -28.23 -8.10
CA LEU A 274 12.14 -29.33 -7.59
C LEU A 274 13.35 -28.82 -6.81
N SER A 275 13.93 -27.69 -7.23
CA SER A 275 15.12 -27.10 -6.65
C SER A 275 14.98 -25.56 -6.57
N PRO A 276 14.33 -25.02 -5.52
CA PRO A 276 14.05 -23.59 -5.39
C PRO A 276 15.29 -22.69 -5.26
N GLU A 277 16.41 -23.26 -4.82
CA GLU A 277 17.69 -22.56 -4.67
C GLU A 277 18.55 -22.60 -5.95
N SER A 278 18.06 -23.21 -7.03
CA SER A 278 18.81 -23.30 -8.28
C SER A 278 19.00 -21.94 -8.94
N GLU A 279 20.24 -21.67 -9.33
CA GLU A 279 20.57 -20.59 -10.25
C GLU A 279 20.47 -21.10 -11.69
N PHE A 280 20.00 -20.26 -12.61
CA PHE A 280 19.84 -20.62 -14.01
C PHE A 280 20.67 -19.72 -14.91
N THR A 281 21.19 -20.27 -16.01
CA THR A 281 21.92 -19.54 -17.05
C THR A 281 21.51 -20.02 -18.44
N VAL A 282 21.83 -19.26 -19.48
CA VAL A 282 21.74 -19.70 -20.88
C VAL A 282 23.12 -19.76 -21.53
N ALA A 283 23.28 -20.57 -22.57
CA ALA A 283 24.49 -20.61 -23.38
C ALA A 283 24.79 -19.24 -24.01
N SER A 284 26.04 -18.79 -23.94
CA SER A 284 26.47 -17.56 -24.62
C SER A 284 26.75 -17.87 -26.10
N GLU A 285 26.01 -17.23 -27.00
CA GLU A 285 26.29 -17.27 -28.44
C GLU A 285 27.48 -16.34 -28.75
N GLY A 286 28.69 -16.81 -28.44
CA GLY A 286 29.94 -16.12 -28.77
C GLY A 286 30.95 -16.09 -27.64
N ALA A 287 32.23 -16.29 -27.98
CA ALA A 287 33.33 -16.28 -27.02
C ALA A 287 33.52 -14.86 -26.42
N SER A 288 32.95 -14.60 -25.23
CA SER A 288 33.66 -13.95 -24.09
C SER A 288 32.74 -13.53 -22.92
N THR A 289 31.41 -13.67 -22.96
CA THR A 289 30.58 -13.29 -21.81
C THR A 289 29.51 -14.34 -21.53
N LYS A 290 29.83 -15.27 -20.62
CA LYS A 290 28.82 -16.11 -19.95
C LYS A 290 27.80 -15.20 -19.29
N THR A 291 26.53 -15.47 -19.54
CA THR A 291 25.39 -14.76 -18.99
C THR A 291 25.40 -14.78 -17.46
N ALA A 292 24.92 -13.71 -16.83
CA ALA A 292 24.78 -13.69 -15.38
C ALA A 292 23.71 -14.71 -14.95
N PRO A 293 23.95 -15.50 -13.89
CA PRO A 293 22.93 -16.41 -13.40
C PRO A 293 21.73 -15.60 -12.90
N ILE A 294 20.53 -16.15 -13.08
CA ILE A 294 19.29 -15.60 -12.51
C ILE A 294 18.70 -16.65 -11.58
N THR A 295 18.29 -16.23 -10.39
CA THR A 295 17.62 -17.06 -9.40
C THR A 295 16.16 -16.67 -9.29
N ALA A 296 15.28 -17.68 -9.19
CA ALA A 296 13.87 -17.47 -8.89
C ALA A 296 13.66 -17.45 -7.37
N ARG A 297 13.02 -16.39 -6.85
CA ARG A 297 12.73 -16.20 -5.41
C ARG A 297 11.25 -15.93 -5.18
N SER A 298 10.83 -16.09 -3.92
CA SER A 298 9.48 -15.76 -3.46
C SER A 298 8.37 -16.39 -4.33
N PRO A 299 8.27 -17.73 -4.42
CA PRO A 299 7.20 -18.36 -5.20
C PRO A 299 5.83 -18.02 -4.64
N MET A 300 4.89 -17.73 -5.54
CA MET A 300 3.48 -17.55 -5.21
C MET A 300 2.59 -18.25 -6.24
N ASP A 301 1.67 -19.06 -5.71
CA ASP A 301 0.63 -19.77 -6.46
C ASP A 301 -0.75 -19.27 -6.04
N LEU A 302 -1.58 -18.82 -6.99
CA LEU A 302 -2.97 -18.40 -6.73
C LEU A 302 -3.97 -19.28 -7.48
N VAL A 303 -4.87 -19.91 -6.73
CA VAL A 303 -5.95 -20.76 -7.27
C VAL A 303 -7.13 -19.89 -7.73
N GLY A 304 -7.68 -20.18 -8.91
CA GLY A 304 -8.90 -19.52 -9.41
C GLY A 304 -8.71 -18.50 -10.54
N ALA A 305 -7.73 -18.71 -11.42
CA ALA A 305 -7.53 -17.92 -12.65
C ALA A 305 -8.09 -18.60 -13.90
#